data_AF-A0A8B6GW50-F1
#
_entry.id   AF-A0A8B6GW50-F1
#
_cell.length_a   1.000
_cell.length_b   1.000
_cell.length_c   1.000
_cell.angle_alpha   90.00
_cell.angle_beta   90.00
_cell.angle_gamma   90.00
#
_symmetry.space_group_name_H-M   'P 1'
#
loop_
_entity.id
_entity.type
_entity.pdbx_description
1 polymer ?
#
loop_
_entity_poly.entity_id
_entity_poly.type
_entity_poly.pdbx_seq_one_letter_code
_entity_poly.pdbx_strand_id
1 'polypeptide(L)'
;MAKELILISKRQFEEMSKVSTNNADNDPKIEERVQTEASAAEEGGKVDVQSKSTLLDNSTQTGNGLVFSENNTGVLNGPPAVQQNKTKAMTIVNSHNDWDPLEEIIIGVSDFWCVPNEEPGFKPPQRSGKRSDEHIDKAAIQMDNLERVLTSQCNVTVRRPEKIDFTQPAKTPFFSLAHQHGASCPRDTLLVIGNEIMETTMSRRARYFESMAYRKIMNDYFEKDKEMLWTMVPKPTMADAMYNVDFPWDINCQERKQWIRNYKYQINETEPLFDAAEVLRLGKDLIVQQSTTANKKGIEWLRRHVKSRGYRVHEIHFPDDLYPIHIDSTLAPLVPPTKERKGILVNCPERPIAKEDKERIFEGSNWEIIDAPPPNTMTVPDLCMSSAWLSMNMLLVGPDRAVVEETEIPTINFLESLGIKCIRVPYRDCYRFGGGLHCHTLDVRRRGECYNYFPNMDSNENHIADTHA
;
A
#
# COMPACT_ATOMS: atom_id res chain seq x y z
N MET A 1 29.48 31.57 -18.10
CA MET A 1 28.37 30.61 -17.88
C MET A 1 28.57 29.25 -18.57
N ALA A 2 28.35 29.03 -19.88
CA ALA A 2 28.49 27.67 -20.45
C ALA A 2 29.94 27.13 -20.45
N LYS A 3 30.96 27.99 -20.57
CA LYS A 3 32.38 27.59 -20.50
C LYS A 3 32.90 27.36 -19.07
N GLU A 4 32.24 27.90 -18.05
CA GLU A 4 32.61 27.68 -16.63
C GLU A 4 32.08 26.34 -16.11
N LEU A 5 30.88 25.93 -16.54
CA LEU A 5 30.29 24.65 -16.18
C LEU A 5 31.10 23.46 -16.73
N ILE A 6 31.70 23.59 -17.91
CA ILE A 6 32.57 22.56 -18.50
C ILE A 6 33.91 22.46 -17.76
N LEU A 7 34.43 23.57 -17.21
CA LEU A 7 35.69 23.59 -16.48
C LEU A 7 35.57 22.99 -15.07
N ILE A 8 34.40 23.16 -14.43
CA ILE A 8 34.06 22.56 -13.13
C ILE A 8 33.88 21.05 -13.27
N SER A 9 33.20 20.59 -14.35
CA SER A 9 33.01 19.17 -14.64
C SER A 9 34.34 18.44 -14.91
N LYS A 10 35.30 19.08 -15.60
CA LYS A 10 36.63 18.49 -15.81
C LYS A 10 37.46 18.34 -14.53
N ARG A 11 37.41 19.31 -13.61
CA ARG A 11 38.12 19.21 -12.33
C ARG A 11 37.55 18.12 -11.42
N GLN A 12 36.24 17.95 -11.40
CA GLN A 12 35.61 16.87 -10.63
C GLN A 12 35.94 15.48 -11.21
N PHE A 13 36.07 15.37 -12.53
CA PHE A 13 36.47 14.11 -13.17
C PHE A 13 37.95 13.76 -12.91
N GLU A 14 38.84 14.75 -12.91
CA GLU A 14 40.26 14.56 -12.58
C GLU A 14 40.47 14.19 -11.09
N GLU A 15 39.66 14.70 -10.17
CA GLU A 15 39.70 14.28 -8.75
C GLU A 15 39.16 12.86 -8.54
N MET A 16 38.13 12.44 -9.27
CA MET A 16 37.62 11.06 -9.21
C MET A 16 38.61 10.03 -9.77
N SER A 17 39.36 10.39 -10.82
CA SER A 17 40.38 9.50 -11.40
C SER A 17 41.59 9.26 -10.50
N LYS A 18 41.88 10.16 -9.54
CA LYS A 18 42.95 9.98 -8.54
C LYS A 18 42.55 9.08 -7.37
N VAL A 19 41.26 8.87 -7.14
CA VAL A 19 40.74 7.97 -6.10
C VAL A 19 40.66 6.51 -6.60
N SER A 20 40.70 6.29 -7.91
CA SER A 20 40.55 4.97 -8.54
C SER A 20 41.88 4.21 -8.79
N THR A 21 43.04 4.78 -8.50
CA THR A 21 44.34 4.08 -8.61
C THR A 21 44.81 3.58 -7.24
N ASN A 22 44.04 2.69 -6.63
CA ASN A 22 44.47 1.82 -5.54
C ASN A 22 43.54 0.62 -5.52
N ASN A 23 43.74 -0.27 -6.50
CA ASN A 23 43.46 -1.71 -6.47
C ASN A 23 43.59 -2.20 -7.91
N ALA A 24 44.81 -2.61 -8.27
CA ALA A 24 45.05 -3.36 -9.48
C ALA A 24 44.70 -4.83 -9.21
N ASP A 25 43.75 -5.37 -9.97
CA ASP A 25 43.79 -6.76 -10.40
C ASP A 25 43.23 -6.84 -11.84
N ASN A 26 44.04 -7.45 -12.71
CA ASN A 26 43.90 -7.49 -14.16
C ASN A 26 42.88 -8.55 -14.61
N ASP A 27 41.96 -8.21 -15.52
CA ASP A 27 41.24 -9.19 -16.36
C ASP A 27 41.12 -8.68 -17.82
N PRO A 28 41.79 -9.32 -18.82
CA PRO A 28 41.83 -8.85 -20.19
C PRO A 28 40.65 -9.40 -21.01
N LYS A 29 39.44 -8.85 -20.82
CA LYS A 29 38.30 -9.08 -21.73
C LYS A 29 37.46 -7.83 -22.03
N ILE A 30 37.95 -6.64 -21.70
CA ILE A 30 37.25 -5.36 -21.92
C ILE A 30 38.04 -4.50 -22.92
N GLU A 31 38.39 -5.04 -24.08
CA GLU A 31 38.92 -4.22 -25.18
C GLU A 31 38.22 -4.44 -26.53
N GLU A 32 37.25 -5.37 -26.63
CA GLU A 32 36.62 -5.69 -27.92
C GLU A 32 35.16 -5.19 -28.06
N ARG A 33 34.64 -4.39 -27.11
CA ARG A 33 33.24 -3.89 -27.16
C ARG A 33 33.06 -2.38 -27.31
N VAL A 34 34.14 -1.63 -27.51
CA VAL A 34 34.08 -0.15 -27.64
C VAL A 34 34.17 0.34 -29.09
N GLN A 35 34.20 -0.57 -30.08
CA GLN A 35 34.35 -0.20 -31.50
C GLN A 35 33.11 -0.36 -32.40
N THR A 36 31.92 -0.65 -31.86
CA THR A 36 30.74 -0.95 -32.70
C THR A 36 29.55 0.01 -32.57
N GLU A 37 29.62 1.06 -31.74
CA GLU A 37 28.46 1.96 -31.53
C GLU A 37 28.69 3.42 -31.95
N ALA A 38 29.70 3.68 -32.78
CA ALA A 38 29.97 5.02 -33.33
C ALA A 38 29.56 5.21 -34.81
N SER A 39 28.82 4.28 -35.43
CA SER A 39 28.50 4.36 -36.87
C SER A 39 27.03 4.19 -37.27
N ALA A 40 26.06 4.42 -36.37
CA ALA A 40 24.63 4.24 -36.71
C ALA A 40 23.77 5.49 -36.47
N ALA A 41 24.38 6.68 -36.51
CA ALA A 41 23.69 7.95 -36.39
C ALA A 41 24.11 8.92 -37.51
N GLU A 42 23.94 8.51 -38.77
CA GLU A 42 23.88 9.40 -39.94
C GLU A 42 23.23 8.62 -41.09
N GLU A 43 22.39 9.30 -41.89
CA GLU A 43 21.48 8.78 -42.96
C GLU A 43 20.13 8.26 -42.43
N GLY A 44 18.94 8.84 -42.68
CA GLY A 44 18.47 9.72 -43.74
C GLY A 44 17.36 9.01 -44.54
N GLY A 45 16.13 9.53 -44.58
CA GLY A 45 15.12 9.01 -45.53
C GLY A 45 13.65 9.43 -45.31
N LYS A 46 13.18 10.39 -46.11
CA LYS A 46 11.79 10.85 -46.29
C LYS A 46 10.91 9.79 -46.97
N VAL A 47 9.62 9.71 -46.63
CA VAL A 47 8.51 9.46 -47.59
C VAL A 47 7.25 10.21 -47.14
N ASP A 48 6.53 10.76 -48.12
CA ASP A 48 5.34 11.61 -48.06
C ASP A 48 4.25 10.94 -48.93
N VAL A 49 3.02 10.70 -48.46
CA VAL A 49 1.81 10.48 -49.30
C VAL A 49 0.52 10.85 -48.52
N GLN A 50 -0.38 11.52 -49.24
CA GLN A 50 -1.62 12.19 -48.86
C GLN A 50 -2.86 11.32 -48.59
N SER A 51 -3.76 11.88 -47.77
CA SER A 51 -5.24 12.00 -47.90
C SER A 51 -6.16 10.79 -48.17
N LYS A 52 -7.20 10.61 -47.32
CA LYS A 52 -8.61 10.95 -47.63
C LYS A 52 -9.57 10.63 -46.47
N SER A 53 -10.52 11.55 -46.27
CA SER A 53 -11.70 11.49 -45.41
C SER A 53 -12.82 10.63 -45.99
N THR A 54 -13.70 10.05 -45.16
CA THR A 54 -15.16 10.22 -45.28
C THR A 54 -15.93 9.77 -44.04
N LEU A 55 -16.85 10.64 -43.62
CA LEU A 55 -17.94 10.45 -42.68
C LEU A 55 -19.05 9.58 -43.31
N LEU A 56 -19.88 8.94 -42.47
CA LEU A 56 -21.32 8.84 -42.68
C LEU A 56 -22.05 8.45 -41.38
N ASP A 57 -22.87 9.39 -40.92
CA ASP A 57 -24.00 9.24 -40.00
C ASP A 57 -25.09 8.33 -40.60
N ASN A 58 -25.88 7.69 -39.73
CA ASN A 58 -27.34 7.81 -39.79
C ASN A 58 -28.01 7.33 -38.50
N SER A 59 -28.60 8.30 -37.81
CA SER A 59 -29.63 8.20 -36.78
C SER A 59 -31.01 7.84 -37.35
N THR A 60 -31.90 7.32 -36.49
CA THR A 60 -33.35 7.62 -36.28
C THR A 60 -34.14 6.35 -35.94
N GLN A 61 -34.66 6.24 -34.70
CA GLN A 61 -36.03 6.60 -34.25
C GLN A 61 -37.09 5.70 -34.91
N THR A 62 -38.20 5.23 -34.33
CA THR A 62 -38.98 5.34 -33.08
C THR A 62 -40.30 4.62 -33.41
N GLY A 63 -41.10 4.19 -32.42
CA GLY A 63 -42.56 4.32 -32.59
C GLY A 63 -43.45 3.10 -32.33
N ASN A 64 -43.96 3.05 -31.09
CA ASN A 64 -45.37 2.91 -30.68
C ASN A 64 -46.30 1.85 -31.29
N GLY A 65 -47.07 1.20 -30.40
CA GLY A 65 -48.33 0.57 -30.76
C GLY A 65 -49.04 -0.16 -29.62
N LEU A 66 -49.72 0.59 -28.75
CA LEU A 66 -50.75 0.14 -27.80
C LEU A 66 -51.97 -0.47 -28.51
N VAL A 67 -52.56 -1.55 -28.00
CA VAL A 67 -54.02 -1.82 -28.10
C VAL A 67 -54.52 -2.55 -26.84
N PHE A 68 -55.60 -2.01 -26.28
CA PHE A 68 -56.40 -2.51 -25.17
C PHE A 68 -57.40 -3.60 -25.61
N SER A 69 -57.75 -4.52 -24.71
CA SER A 69 -59.12 -5.06 -24.66
C SER A 69 -59.47 -5.53 -23.25
N GLU A 70 -60.52 -4.94 -22.68
CA GLU A 70 -61.18 -5.32 -21.44
C GLU A 70 -61.95 -6.64 -21.61
N ASN A 71 -61.99 -7.46 -20.56
CA ASN A 71 -63.22 -8.15 -20.15
C ASN A 71 -63.14 -8.56 -18.67
N ASN A 72 -64.27 -8.38 -18.01
CA ASN A 72 -64.48 -8.22 -16.58
C ASN A 72 -65.11 -9.50 -16.02
N THR A 73 -64.56 -10.11 -14.95
CA THR A 73 -65.34 -10.87 -13.96
C THR A 73 -64.62 -10.86 -12.60
N GLY A 74 -65.31 -10.31 -11.60
CA GLY A 74 -64.78 -10.05 -10.28
C GLY A 74 -64.62 -11.29 -9.39
N VAL A 75 -63.48 -11.33 -8.70
CA VAL A 75 -63.30 -12.02 -7.42
C VAL A 75 -62.64 -11.01 -6.49
N LEU A 76 -63.27 -10.76 -5.33
CA LEU A 76 -62.80 -9.82 -4.31
C LEU A 76 -61.48 -10.34 -3.71
N ASN A 77 -60.36 -9.83 -4.22
CA ASN A 77 -59.06 -9.93 -3.56
C ASN A 77 -58.84 -8.66 -2.72
N GLY A 78 -58.47 -8.84 -1.45
CA GLY A 78 -58.08 -7.75 -0.56
C GLY A 78 -56.95 -6.89 -1.15
N PRO A 79 -56.69 -5.70 -0.58
CA PRO A 79 -55.71 -4.79 -1.12
C PRO A 79 -54.37 -5.52 -1.29
N PRO A 80 -53.71 -5.41 -2.46
CA PRO A 80 -52.45 -6.08 -2.68
C PRO A 80 -51.50 -5.60 -1.60
N ALA A 81 -50.89 -6.55 -0.88
CA ALA A 81 -49.82 -6.26 0.04
C ALA A 81 -48.81 -5.40 -0.72
N VAL A 82 -48.64 -4.16 -0.26
CA VAL A 82 -47.57 -3.28 -0.72
C VAL A 82 -46.31 -4.09 -0.51
N GLN A 83 -45.73 -4.61 -1.59
CA GLN A 83 -44.35 -5.07 -1.58
C GLN A 83 -43.56 -3.84 -1.17
N GLN A 84 -43.22 -3.78 0.12
CA GLN A 84 -42.13 -2.94 0.57
C GLN A 84 -40.95 -3.39 -0.28
N ASN A 85 -40.62 -2.59 -1.30
CA ASN A 85 -39.31 -2.62 -1.90
C ASN A 85 -38.36 -2.47 -0.72
N LYS A 86 -37.81 -3.59 -0.23
CA LYS A 86 -36.65 -3.57 0.64
C LYS A 86 -35.60 -2.87 -0.20
N THR A 87 -35.46 -1.57 -0.01
CA THR A 87 -34.28 -0.84 -0.47
C THR A 87 -33.10 -1.65 0.03
N LYS A 88 -32.42 -2.33 -0.91
CA LYS A 88 -31.25 -3.14 -0.61
C LYS A 88 -30.33 -2.24 0.22
N ALA A 89 -30.03 -2.64 1.45
CA ALA A 89 -29.16 -1.86 2.32
C ALA A 89 -27.87 -1.52 1.55
N MET A 90 -27.44 -0.26 1.58
CA MET A 90 -26.26 0.14 0.83
C MET A 90 -25.03 -0.44 1.52
N THR A 91 -24.37 -1.39 0.87
CA THR A 91 -23.05 -1.86 1.27
C THR A 91 -22.02 -0.83 0.84
N ILE A 92 -21.41 -0.16 1.81
CA ILE A 92 -20.40 0.85 1.58
C ILE A 92 -19.02 0.28 1.89
N VAL A 93 -18.86 -0.46 2.99
CA VAL A 93 -17.59 -1.07 3.37
C VAL A 93 -17.59 -2.52 2.90
N ASN A 94 -16.72 -2.85 1.96
CA ASN A 94 -16.49 -4.23 1.55
C ASN A 94 -15.17 -4.36 0.79
N SER A 95 -14.10 -4.84 1.43
CA SER A 95 -12.84 -5.10 0.74
C SER A 95 -12.11 -6.31 1.32
N HIS A 96 -11.73 -7.27 0.46
CA HIS A 96 -11.11 -8.54 0.85
C HIS A 96 -9.67 -8.71 0.37
N ASN A 97 -9.20 -7.85 -0.54
CA ASN A 97 -7.89 -7.94 -1.17
C ASN A 97 -7.51 -6.59 -1.81
N ASP A 98 -6.32 -6.50 -2.40
CA ASP A 98 -5.80 -5.24 -2.96
C ASP A 98 -5.99 -5.10 -4.48
N TRP A 99 -6.58 -6.07 -5.19
CA TRP A 99 -6.65 -6.07 -6.68
C TRP A 99 -8.06 -6.02 -7.26
N ASP A 100 -9.11 -6.39 -6.51
CA ASP A 100 -10.47 -6.37 -7.04
C ASP A 100 -10.86 -4.95 -7.48
N PRO A 101 -11.76 -4.79 -8.47
CA PRO A 101 -12.13 -3.48 -9.00
C PRO A 101 -12.54 -2.50 -7.89
N LEU A 102 -11.79 -1.41 -7.77
CA LEU A 102 -11.97 -0.39 -6.74
C LEU A 102 -13.21 0.46 -7.02
N GLU A 103 -14.00 0.73 -5.97
CA GLU A 103 -15.22 1.54 -6.05
C GLU A 103 -15.20 2.75 -5.09
N GLU A 104 -14.60 2.61 -3.91
CA GLU A 104 -14.47 3.70 -2.95
C GLU A 104 -13.15 3.63 -2.17
N ILE A 105 -12.52 4.79 -1.99
CA ILE A 105 -11.20 4.93 -1.38
C ILE A 105 -11.10 6.19 -0.51
N ILE A 106 -10.28 6.15 0.53
CA ILE A 106 -9.84 7.32 1.29
C ILE A 106 -8.44 7.69 0.82
N ILE A 107 -8.19 8.97 0.54
CA ILE A 107 -6.84 9.52 0.32
C ILE A 107 -6.48 10.40 1.51
N GLY A 108 -5.27 10.25 2.04
CA GLY A 108 -4.78 11.08 3.15
C GLY A 108 -4.66 12.59 2.83
N VAL A 109 -4.14 13.33 3.80
CA VAL A 109 -3.83 14.76 3.68
C VAL A 109 -2.43 15.07 4.21
N SER A 110 -1.74 16.01 3.57
CA SER A 110 -0.42 16.50 4.00
C SER A 110 -0.49 17.61 5.05
N ASP A 111 -1.67 18.19 5.28
CA ASP A 111 -1.88 19.29 6.22
C ASP A 111 -1.38 18.96 7.63
N PHE A 112 -0.70 19.92 8.27
CA PHE A 112 -0.18 19.85 9.63
C PHE A 112 0.78 18.68 9.92
N TRP A 113 1.27 18.01 8.88
CA TRP A 113 2.13 16.85 9.06
C TRP A 113 3.47 17.22 9.69
N CYS A 114 3.87 16.43 10.68
CA CYS A 114 5.06 16.62 11.49
C CYS A 114 5.93 15.36 11.49
N VAL A 115 7.24 15.54 11.34
CA VAL A 115 8.22 14.50 11.69
C VAL A 115 8.21 14.37 13.21
N PRO A 116 7.92 13.20 13.81
CA PRO A 116 7.91 13.02 15.25
C PRO A 116 9.25 13.40 15.92
N ASN A 117 9.19 13.84 17.17
CA ASN A 117 10.38 13.91 18.02
C ASN A 117 10.96 12.52 18.27
N GLU A 118 12.22 12.45 18.69
CA GLU A 118 12.79 11.22 19.19
C GLU A 118 11.98 10.72 20.39
N GLU A 119 11.56 9.46 20.31
CA GLU A 119 10.78 8.74 21.31
C GLU A 119 11.26 7.29 21.39
N PRO A 120 10.94 6.52 22.45
CA PRO A 120 11.44 5.15 22.58
C PRO A 120 11.09 4.23 21.40
N GLY A 121 9.96 4.49 20.72
CA GLY A 121 9.50 3.73 19.56
C GLY A 121 10.04 4.21 18.21
N PHE A 122 10.73 5.36 18.16
CA PHE A 122 11.14 5.99 16.91
C PHE A 122 12.29 6.99 17.09
N LYS A 123 13.36 6.78 16.33
CA LYS A 123 14.45 7.74 16.16
C LYS A 123 14.38 8.39 14.77
N PRO A 124 14.07 9.69 14.68
CA PRO A 124 13.91 10.35 13.39
C PRO A 124 15.26 10.44 12.65
N PRO A 125 15.30 10.18 11.33
CA PRO A 125 16.53 10.30 10.53
C PRO A 125 16.94 11.76 10.27
N GLN A 126 16.09 12.72 10.65
CA GLN A 126 16.20 14.13 10.30
C GLN A 126 15.54 15.01 11.35
N ARG A 127 15.58 16.33 11.15
CA ARG A 127 14.98 17.30 12.05
C ARG A 127 13.46 17.07 12.21
N SER A 128 13.04 16.95 13.47
CA SER A 128 11.64 16.84 13.90
C SER A 128 10.86 18.16 13.75
N GLY A 129 9.53 18.06 13.77
CA GLY A 129 8.60 19.17 13.70
C GLY A 129 7.80 19.23 12.40
N LYS A 130 7.00 20.31 12.27
CA LYS A 130 6.13 20.55 11.12
C LYS A 130 6.96 20.64 9.83
N ARG A 131 6.45 20.04 8.76
CA ARG A 131 6.96 20.27 7.40
C ARG A 131 6.77 21.74 7.00
N SER A 132 7.63 22.22 6.11
CA SER A 132 7.45 23.55 5.51
C SER A 132 6.15 23.59 4.71
N ASP A 133 5.52 24.76 4.68
CA ASP A 133 4.27 24.96 3.94
C ASP A 133 4.46 24.65 2.45
N GLU A 134 5.63 24.97 1.86
CA GLU A 134 5.97 24.59 0.49
C GLU A 134 5.89 23.08 0.24
N HIS A 135 6.43 22.26 1.15
CA HIS A 135 6.36 20.80 1.01
C HIS A 135 4.93 20.29 1.17
N ILE A 136 4.19 20.86 2.11
CA ILE A 136 2.78 20.51 2.36
C ILE A 136 1.94 20.80 1.11
N ASP A 137 2.11 21.99 0.52
CA ASP A 137 1.36 22.44 -0.66
C ASP A 137 1.67 21.57 -1.90
N LYS A 138 2.94 21.25 -2.15
CA LYS A 138 3.33 20.37 -3.27
C LYS A 138 2.72 18.98 -3.15
N ALA A 139 2.76 18.39 -1.95
CA ALA A 139 2.12 17.09 -1.70
C ALA A 139 0.59 17.17 -1.82
N ALA A 140 -0.04 18.24 -1.32
CA ALA A 140 -1.47 18.45 -1.46
C ALA A 140 -1.89 18.48 -2.94
N ILE A 141 -1.16 19.21 -3.78
CA ILE A 141 -1.39 19.27 -5.24
C ILE A 141 -1.34 17.87 -5.88
N GLN A 142 -0.38 17.03 -5.48
CA GLN A 142 -0.24 15.67 -6.02
C GLN A 142 -1.35 14.73 -5.50
N MET A 143 -1.74 14.84 -4.23
CA MET A 143 -2.88 14.09 -3.67
C MET A 143 -4.21 14.50 -4.33
N ASP A 144 -4.41 15.79 -4.60
CA ASP A 144 -5.60 16.29 -5.30
C ASP A 144 -5.62 15.87 -6.78
N ASN A 145 -4.45 15.79 -7.42
CA ASN A 145 -4.33 15.19 -8.74
C ASN A 145 -4.70 13.70 -8.72
N LEU A 146 -4.27 12.94 -7.71
CA LEU A 146 -4.64 11.54 -7.54
C LEU A 146 -6.16 11.38 -7.40
N GLU A 147 -6.81 12.22 -6.58
CA GLU A 147 -8.26 12.27 -6.46
C GLU A 147 -8.95 12.50 -7.80
N ARG A 148 -8.48 13.50 -8.56
CA ARG A 148 -9.00 13.78 -9.91
C ARG A 148 -8.83 12.60 -10.86
N VAL A 149 -7.68 11.93 -10.84
CA VAL A 149 -7.41 10.77 -11.69
C VAL A 149 -8.32 9.59 -11.35
N LEU A 150 -8.47 9.29 -10.05
CA LEU A 150 -9.34 8.21 -9.57
C LEU A 150 -10.83 8.48 -9.87
N THR A 151 -11.29 9.70 -9.67
CA THR A 151 -12.69 10.06 -9.97
C THR A 151 -12.96 10.09 -11.48
N SER A 152 -12.14 10.77 -12.27
CA SER A 152 -12.39 10.99 -13.70
C SER A 152 -12.04 9.81 -14.63
N GLN A 153 -10.96 9.08 -14.34
CA GLN A 153 -10.48 7.99 -15.21
C GLN A 153 -10.83 6.61 -14.66
N CYS A 154 -11.09 6.51 -13.35
CA CYS A 154 -11.34 5.23 -12.70
C CYS A 154 -12.77 5.04 -12.18
N ASN A 155 -13.58 6.11 -12.16
CA ASN A 155 -14.94 6.09 -11.60
C ASN A 155 -14.96 5.60 -10.14
N VAL A 156 -13.95 6.00 -9.36
CA VAL A 156 -13.82 5.67 -7.94
C VAL A 156 -14.34 6.84 -7.10
N THR A 157 -15.15 6.53 -6.10
CA THR A 157 -15.57 7.51 -5.08
C THR A 157 -14.38 7.78 -4.15
N VAL A 158 -14.04 9.05 -3.95
CA VAL A 158 -12.93 9.45 -3.09
C VAL A 158 -13.45 10.19 -1.84
N ARG A 159 -12.87 9.86 -0.69
CA ARG A 159 -13.07 10.56 0.59
C ARG A 159 -11.73 11.10 1.10
N ARG A 160 -11.76 12.18 1.87
CA ARG A 160 -10.58 12.80 2.49
C ARG A 160 -10.82 12.97 4.00
N PRO A 161 -9.82 12.69 4.87
CA PRO A 161 -9.94 12.90 6.30
C PRO A 161 -10.05 14.37 6.66
N GLU A 162 -10.44 14.64 7.90
CA GLU A 162 -10.41 15.98 8.47
C GLU A 162 -8.97 16.45 8.67
N LYS A 163 -8.73 17.73 8.38
CA LYS A 163 -7.44 18.39 8.55
C LYS A 163 -7.25 18.79 10.02
N ILE A 164 -6.94 17.80 10.86
CA ILE A 164 -6.64 18.04 12.28
C ILE A 164 -5.26 18.67 12.41
N ASP A 165 -5.14 19.69 13.26
CA ASP A 165 -3.87 20.33 13.59
C ASP A 165 -3.02 19.46 14.52
N PHE A 166 -2.26 18.55 13.92
CA PHE A 166 -1.33 17.67 14.61
C PHE A 166 -0.05 18.37 15.10
N THR A 167 0.10 19.68 14.89
CA THR A 167 1.18 20.45 15.54
C THR A 167 0.93 20.65 17.02
N GLN A 168 -0.30 20.42 17.49
CA GLN A 168 -0.67 20.59 18.88
C GLN A 168 -0.09 19.50 19.79
N PRO A 169 0.35 19.87 21.00
CA PRO A 169 0.83 18.91 21.99
C PRO A 169 -0.29 17.98 22.45
N ALA A 170 0.09 16.77 22.86
CA ALA A 170 -0.83 15.79 23.41
C ALA A 170 -0.24 15.16 24.68
N LYS A 171 -1.10 14.75 25.60
CA LYS A 171 -0.67 14.13 26.87
C LYS A 171 -1.61 13.01 27.27
N THR A 172 -1.02 11.88 27.65
CA THR A 172 -1.70 10.77 28.31
C THR A 172 -1.17 10.66 29.76
N PRO A 173 -1.70 9.75 30.59
CA PRO A 173 -1.09 9.45 31.88
C PRO A 173 0.34 8.88 31.78
N PHE A 174 0.74 8.34 30.61
CA PHE A 174 1.99 7.59 30.44
C PHE A 174 3.06 8.33 29.63
N PHE A 175 2.67 9.30 28.79
CA PHE A 175 3.60 10.06 27.96
C PHE A 175 3.07 11.45 27.61
N SER A 176 3.96 12.31 27.12
CA SER A 176 3.61 13.64 26.59
C SER A 176 4.35 13.88 25.28
N LEU A 177 3.73 14.66 24.40
CA LEU A 177 4.21 14.97 23.06
C LEU A 177 4.16 16.48 22.86
N ALA A 178 5.21 17.04 22.25
CA ALA A 178 5.22 18.44 21.86
C ALA A 178 4.33 18.71 20.64
N HIS A 179 4.26 17.73 19.73
CA HIS A 179 3.38 17.67 18.58
C HIS A 179 3.17 16.19 18.22
N GLN A 180 2.18 15.91 17.38
CA GLN A 180 1.82 14.57 16.91
C GLN A 180 2.41 14.33 15.50
N HIS A 181 1.84 13.40 14.73
CA HIS A 181 2.32 13.03 13.40
C HIS A 181 1.55 13.72 12.25
N GLY A 182 0.49 13.12 11.73
CA GLY A 182 -0.26 13.62 10.58
C GLY A 182 -1.29 12.58 10.09
N ALA A 183 -2.03 12.88 9.03
CA ALA A 183 -3.06 11.99 8.47
C ALA A 183 -2.83 11.69 6.97
N SER A 184 -1.56 11.56 6.57
CA SER A 184 -1.18 11.27 5.18
C SER A 184 -1.36 9.80 4.81
N CYS A 185 -1.17 8.87 5.76
CA CYS A 185 -1.15 7.43 5.51
C CYS A 185 -2.33 6.71 6.18
N PRO A 186 -3.56 6.76 5.63
CA PRO A 186 -4.70 6.03 6.19
C PRO A 186 -4.46 4.51 6.29
N ARG A 187 -3.62 3.96 5.40
CA ARG A 187 -3.24 2.53 5.38
C ARG A 187 -2.60 2.06 6.67
N ASP A 188 -1.92 2.96 7.38
CA ASP A 188 -1.16 2.61 8.58
C ASP A 188 -2.06 2.47 9.81
N THR A 189 -3.14 3.27 9.85
CA THR A 189 -4.01 3.38 11.04
C THR A 189 -5.35 2.66 10.90
N LEU A 190 -5.78 2.32 9.68
CA LEU A 190 -7.06 1.69 9.41
C LEU A 190 -6.87 0.40 8.59
N LEU A 191 -7.54 -0.68 9.02
CA LEU A 191 -7.55 -1.95 8.31
C LEU A 191 -8.98 -2.31 7.89
N VAL A 192 -9.20 -2.55 6.59
CA VAL A 192 -10.50 -3.01 6.06
C VAL A 192 -10.45 -4.51 5.78
N ILE A 193 -11.34 -5.28 6.43
CA ILE A 193 -11.50 -6.73 6.22
C ILE A 193 -12.98 -7.05 6.02
N GLY A 194 -13.36 -7.30 4.76
CA GLY A 194 -14.76 -7.44 4.38
C GLY A 194 -15.53 -6.16 4.71
N ASN A 195 -16.61 -6.29 5.47
CA ASN A 195 -17.47 -5.20 5.94
C ASN A 195 -16.99 -4.53 7.25
N GLU A 196 -15.78 -4.83 7.72
CA GLU A 196 -15.23 -4.23 8.95
C GLU A 196 -14.12 -3.23 8.66
N ILE A 197 -14.15 -2.07 9.33
CA ILE A 197 -13.00 -1.17 9.48
C ILE A 197 -12.51 -1.21 10.92
N MET A 198 -11.21 -1.49 11.10
CA MET A 198 -10.53 -1.48 12.39
C MET A 198 -9.61 -0.27 12.53
N GLU A 199 -9.75 0.47 13.62
CA GLU A 199 -8.72 1.41 14.09
C GLU A 199 -7.65 0.64 14.86
N THR A 200 -6.44 0.54 14.31
CA THR A 200 -5.36 -0.27 14.89
C THR A 200 -4.67 0.42 16.06
N THR A 201 -3.78 -0.32 16.75
CA THR A 201 -3.17 0.13 18.00
C THR A 201 -2.24 1.32 17.78
N MET A 202 -1.56 1.32 16.63
CA MET A 202 -0.28 2.00 16.42
C MET A 202 0.79 1.51 17.41
N SER A 203 2.04 1.90 17.17
CA SER A 203 3.19 1.57 18.03
C SER A 203 4.02 2.79 18.47
N ARG A 204 3.79 3.94 17.82
CA ARG A 204 4.48 5.21 18.03
C ARG A 204 3.58 6.20 18.77
N ARG A 205 4.11 6.89 19.78
CA ARG A 205 3.31 7.81 20.62
C ARG A 205 2.77 8.95 19.77
N ALA A 206 3.58 9.50 18.87
CA ALA A 206 3.14 10.56 17.96
C ALA A 206 1.93 10.22 17.08
N ARG A 207 1.59 8.94 16.92
CA ARG A 207 0.47 8.43 16.11
C ARG A 207 -0.76 8.03 16.94
N TYR A 208 -0.75 8.27 18.25
CA TYR A 208 -1.77 7.76 19.18
C TYR A 208 -3.21 8.14 18.81
N PHE A 209 -3.40 9.40 18.39
CA PHE A 209 -4.70 9.97 18.03
C PHE A 209 -4.90 10.12 16.52
N GLU A 210 -4.05 9.48 15.70
CA GLU A 210 -4.06 9.64 14.24
C GLU A 210 -5.40 9.22 13.61
N SER A 211 -6.03 8.15 14.11
CA SER A 211 -7.34 7.67 13.64
C SER A 211 -8.46 8.70 13.81
N MET A 212 -8.28 9.71 14.66
CA MET A 212 -9.29 10.76 14.90
C MET A 212 -9.60 11.56 13.64
N ALA A 213 -8.63 11.73 12.74
CA ALA A 213 -8.83 12.45 11.47
C ALA A 213 -9.86 11.78 10.55
N TYR A 214 -10.14 10.49 10.75
CA TYR A 214 -11.05 9.71 9.92
C TYR A 214 -12.44 9.55 10.54
N ARG A 215 -12.68 10.07 11.76
CA ARG A 215 -13.90 9.82 12.54
C ARG A 215 -15.16 10.24 11.83
N LYS A 216 -15.17 11.39 11.15
CA LYS A 216 -16.34 11.83 10.37
C LYS A 216 -16.69 10.88 9.24
N ILE A 217 -15.69 10.30 8.56
CA ILE A 217 -15.91 9.29 7.52
C ILE A 217 -16.46 8.00 8.14
N MET A 218 -15.86 7.53 9.25
CA MET A 218 -16.31 6.30 9.91
C MET A 218 -17.75 6.40 10.42
N ASN A 219 -18.15 7.53 11.01
CA ASN A 219 -19.53 7.77 11.44
C ASN A 219 -20.50 7.76 10.25
N ASP A 220 -20.14 8.44 9.15
CA ASP A 220 -20.96 8.45 7.93
C ASP A 220 -21.18 7.04 7.36
N TYR A 221 -20.14 6.21 7.36
CA TYR A 221 -20.27 4.80 6.95
C TYR A 221 -21.15 4.00 7.90
N PHE A 222 -20.93 4.10 9.21
CA PHE A 222 -21.69 3.36 10.21
C PHE A 222 -23.19 3.73 10.21
N GLU A 223 -23.51 4.99 9.91
CA GLU A 223 -24.90 5.44 9.79
C GLU A 223 -25.60 4.86 8.55
N LYS A 224 -24.89 4.81 7.42
CA LYS A 224 -25.45 4.45 6.10
C LYS A 224 -25.40 2.96 5.77
N ASP A 225 -24.36 2.26 6.21
CA ASP A 225 -24.13 0.83 5.98
C ASP A 225 -24.47 0.04 7.24
N LYS A 226 -25.62 -0.64 7.23
CA LYS A 226 -26.13 -1.37 8.41
C LYS A 226 -25.35 -2.63 8.75
N GLU A 227 -24.56 -3.13 7.81
CA GLU A 227 -23.72 -4.30 8.01
C GLU A 227 -22.28 -3.90 8.35
N MET A 228 -21.92 -2.61 8.29
CA MET A 228 -20.57 -2.18 8.64
C MET A 228 -20.27 -2.49 10.10
N LEU A 229 -19.13 -3.15 10.32
CA LEU A 229 -18.51 -3.27 11.63
C LEU A 229 -17.46 -2.18 11.79
N TRP A 230 -17.48 -1.47 12.92
CA TRP A 230 -16.47 -0.49 13.28
C TRP A 230 -15.84 -0.88 14.61
N THR A 231 -14.56 -1.24 14.56
CA THR A 231 -13.82 -1.78 15.71
C THR A 231 -12.65 -0.88 16.05
N MET A 232 -12.42 -0.68 17.35
CA MET A 232 -11.15 -0.14 17.84
C MET A 232 -10.38 -1.26 18.53
N VAL A 233 -9.18 -1.56 18.02
CA VAL A 233 -8.26 -2.51 18.63
C VAL A 233 -7.82 -1.96 20.01
N PRO A 234 -7.55 -2.80 21.04
CA PRO A 234 -7.15 -2.31 22.36
C PRO A 234 -6.03 -1.26 22.28
N LYS A 235 -6.35 0.00 22.62
CA LYS A 235 -5.37 1.09 22.57
C LYS A 235 -4.29 0.86 23.64
N PRO A 236 -3.00 0.78 23.27
CA PRO A 236 -1.92 0.50 24.21
C PRO A 236 -1.70 1.70 25.13
N THR A 237 -1.04 1.47 26.27
CA THR A 237 -0.59 2.57 27.13
C THR A 237 0.55 3.36 26.51
N MET A 238 1.39 2.68 25.72
CA MET A 238 2.68 3.19 25.23
C MET A 238 3.59 3.72 26.34
N ALA A 239 3.49 3.12 27.55
CA ALA A 239 4.41 3.37 28.64
C ALA A 239 5.84 2.90 28.27
N ASP A 240 6.86 3.40 28.97
CA ASP A 240 8.26 3.08 28.66
C ASP A 240 8.53 1.56 28.66
N ALA A 241 7.84 0.81 29.51
CA ALA A 241 7.94 -0.65 29.59
C ALA A 241 7.55 -1.38 28.30
N MET A 242 6.83 -0.74 27.37
CA MET A 242 6.46 -1.29 26.07
C MET A 242 7.65 -1.33 25.08
N TYR A 243 8.72 -0.58 25.36
CA TYR A 243 9.84 -0.38 24.46
C TYR A 243 11.13 -1.03 24.98
N ASN A 244 11.93 -1.56 24.05
CA ASN A 244 13.28 -2.04 24.34
C ASN A 244 14.26 -0.88 24.18
N VAL A 245 14.71 -0.32 25.31
CA VAL A 245 15.61 0.86 25.34
C VAL A 245 16.98 0.60 24.69
N ASP A 246 17.44 -0.65 24.71
CA ASP A 246 18.73 -1.07 24.16
C ASP A 246 18.66 -1.40 22.67
N PHE A 247 17.57 -1.03 21.99
CA PHE A 247 17.40 -1.30 20.57
C PHE A 247 18.53 -0.65 19.75
N PRO A 248 19.28 -1.43 18.95
CA PRO A 248 20.41 -0.92 18.18
C PRO A 248 19.91 -0.11 16.97
N TRP A 249 19.81 1.21 17.13
CA TRP A 249 19.30 2.12 16.09
C TRP A 249 20.22 2.25 14.87
N ASP A 250 21.51 1.90 14.98
CA ASP A 250 22.41 1.88 13.82
C ASP A 250 22.10 0.67 12.93
N ILE A 251 21.47 0.93 11.79
CA ILE A 251 21.09 -0.10 10.81
C ILE A 251 22.28 -0.90 10.27
N ASN A 252 23.49 -0.37 10.33
CA ASN A 252 24.67 -1.01 9.78
C ASN A 252 25.38 -1.95 10.77
N CYS A 253 25.02 -1.91 12.05
CA CYS A 253 25.72 -2.68 13.07
C CYS A 253 25.33 -4.16 13.07
N GLN A 254 26.25 -5.04 13.49
CA GLN A 254 26.00 -6.49 13.53
C GLN A 254 24.94 -6.88 14.57
N GLU A 255 24.89 -6.14 15.68
CA GLU A 255 23.88 -6.34 16.70
C GLU A 255 22.47 -6.12 16.14
N ARG A 256 22.27 -5.06 15.33
CA ARG A 256 20.99 -4.80 14.66
C ARG A 256 20.55 -5.96 13.78
N LYS A 257 21.47 -6.51 12.98
CA LYS A 257 21.20 -7.70 12.14
C LYS A 257 20.80 -8.90 12.99
N GLN A 258 21.50 -9.14 14.09
CA GLN A 258 21.19 -10.24 15.01
C GLN A 258 19.83 -10.04 15.69
N TRP A 259 19.49 -8.82 16.10
CA TRP A 259 18.19 -8.52 16.70
C TRP A 259 17.04 -8.79 15.74
N ILE A 260 17.12 -8.29 14.50
CA ILE A 260 16.09 -8.53 13.47
C ILE A 260 15.89 -10.02 13.22
N ARG A 261 16.96 -10.76 12.95
CA ARG A 261 16.89 -12.22 12.71
C ARG A 261 16.32 -13.03 13.87
N ASN A 262 16.34 -12.47 15.09
CA ASN A 262 15.79 -13.08 16.29
C ASN A 262 14.44 -12.47 16.72
N TYR A 263 13.75 -11.76 15.82
CA TYR A 263 12.46 -11.11 16.09
C TYR A 263 12.48 -10.14 17.27
N LYS A 264 13.61 -9.46 17.48
CA LYS A 264 13.78 -8.45 18.52
C LYS A 264 13.73 -7.05 17.91
N TYR A 265 12.74 -6.28 18.34
CA TYR A 265 12.46 -4.95 17.82
C TYR A 265 12.52 -3.89 18.93
N GLN A 266 12.29 -2.62 18.61
CA GLN A 266 12.22 -1.55 19.61
C GLN A 266 10.93 -1.60 20.42
N ILE A 267 9.91 -2.30 19.95
CA ILE A 267 8.73 -2.70 20.71
C ILE A 267 8.90 -4.11 21.28
N ASN A 268 8.24 -4.40 22.41
CA ASN A 268 8.24 -5.72 23.03
C ASN A 268 6.82 -6.28 23.20
N GLU A 269 6.70 -7.42 23.89
CA GLU A 269 5.44 -8.15 24.09
C GLU A 269 4.67 -7.68 25.33
N THR A 270 4.79 -6.42 25.78
CA THR A 270 4.04 -5.94 26.96
C THR A 270 2.55 -5.88 26.66
N GLU A 271 2.16 -5.29 25.53
CA GLU A 271 0.77 -5.08 25.09
C GLU A 271 0.59 -5.53 23.63
N PRO A 272 -0.62 -5.82 23.13
CA PRO A 272 -0.85 -6.07 21.70
C PRO A 272 -0.54 -4.82 20.86
N LEU A 273 0.27 -4.98 19.80
CA LEU A 273 0.65 -3.89 18.89
C LEU A 273 0.65 -4.36 17.43
N PHE A 274 0.04 -3.58 16.54
CA PHE A 274 0.25 -3.63 15.10
C PHE A 274 -0.23 -2.34 14.42
N ASP A 275 0.53 -1.86 13.44
CA ASP A 275 0.03 -0.92 12.43
C ASP A 275 -0.74 -1.73 11.36
N ALA A 276 -1.76 -1.14 10.73
CA ALA A 276 -2.58 -1.81 9.72
C ALA A 276 -1.77 -2.16 8.45
N ALA A 277 -0.77 -1.34 8.11
CA ALA A 277 0.10 -1.53 6.96
C ALA A 277 1.09 -2.70 7.11
N GLU A 278 1.09 -3.41 8.23
CA GLU A 278 1.77 -4.71 8.38
C GLU A 278 0.95 -5.88 7.83
N VAL A 279 -0.32 -5.65 7.49
CA VAL A 279 -1.27 -6.67 7.06
C VAL A 279 -1.51 -6.58 5.56
N LEU A 280 -1.14 -7.65 4.85
CA LEU A 280 -1.49 -7.86 3.45
C LEU A 280 -2.71 -8.77 3.32
N ARG A 281 -3.67 -8.40 2.47
CA ARG A 281 -4.96 -9.09 2.34
C ARG A 281 -5.03 -9.89 1.05
N LEU A 282 -5.13 -11.21 1.18
CA LEU A 282 -5.23 -12.16 0.08
C LEU A 282 -6.53 -12.98 0.20
N GLY A 283 -7.69 -12.30 0.25
CA GLY A 283 -8.98 -12.96 0.40
C GLY A 283 -9.18 -13.48 1.83
N LYS A 284 -9.33 -14.80 2.00
CA LYS A 284 -9.41 -15.44 3.33
C LYS A 284 -8.10 -15.41 4.11
N ASP A 285 -6.97 -15.13 3.46
CA ASP A 285 -5.65 -15.21 4.06
C ASP A 285 -5.06 -13.82 4.27
N LEU A 286 -4.65 -13.52 5.49
CA LEU A 286 -3.98 -12.30 5.89
C LEU A 286 -2.52 -12.63 6.16
N ILE A 287 -1.60 -12.04 5.41
CA ILE A 287 -0.16 -12.16 5.66
C ILE A 287 0.25 -10.99 6.54
N VAL A 288 0.92 -11.27 7.67
CA VAL A 288 1.29 -10.24 8.65
C VAL A 288 2.76 -10.35 9.00
N GLN A 289 3.49 -9.25 8.82
CA GLN A 289 4.89 -9.19 9.18
C GLN A 289 5.07 -8.88 10.67
N GLN A 290 5.88 -9.68 11.38
CA GLN A 290 6.39 -9.23 12.68
C GLN A 290 7.50 -8.19 12.43
N SER A 291 7.39 -7.03 13.07
CA SER A 291 8.14 -5.85 12.66
C SER A 291 8.43 -4.90 13.82
N THR A 292 8.96 -3.73 13.49
CA THR A 292 9.10 -2.61 14.43
C THR A 292 7.77 -1.99 14.86
N THR A 293 6.65 -2.35 14.22
CA THR A 293 5.31 -1.83 14.55
C THR A 293 4.27 -2.92 14.86
N ALA A 294 4.56 -4.19 14.58
CA ALA A 294 3.71 -5.34 14.95
C ALA A 294 4.44 -6.39 15.78
N ASN A 295 3.86 -6.76 16.93
CA ASN A 295 4.39 -7.78 17.83
C ASN A 295 3.51 -9.05 17.85
N LYS A 296 3.98 -10.13 18.50
CA LYS A 296 3.27 -11.41 18.50
C LYS A 296 1.90 -11.30 19.17
N LYS A 297 1.79 -10.54 20.27
CA LYS A 297 0.50 -10.28 20.91
C LYS A 297 -0.50 -9.58 19.98
N GLY A 298 -0.07 -8.64 19.16
CA GLY A 298 -0.91 -7.94 18.18
C GLY A 298 -1.37 -8.84 17.05
N ILE A 299 -0.45 -9.62 16.47
CA ILE A 299 -0.76 -10.62 15.43
C ILE A 299 -1.75 -11.66 15.97
N GLU A 300 -1.55 -12.13 17.20
CA GLU A 300 -2.44 -13.09 17.84
C GLU A 300 -3.82 -12.49 18.19
N TRP A 301 -3.88 -11.21 18.57
CA TRP A 301 -5.15 -10.51 18.72
C TRP A 301 -5.94 -10.52 17.40
N LEU A 302 -5.28 -10.15 16.29
CA LEU A 302 -5.91 -10.14 14.97
C LEU A 302 -6.38 -11.55 14.58
N ARG A 303 -5.53 -12.56 14.77
CA ARG A 303 -5.87 -13.98 14.51
C ARG A 303 -7.13 -14.41 15.23
N ARG A 304 -7.26 -14.12 16.53
CA ARG A 304 -8.46 -14.46 17.31
C ARG A 304 -9.69 -13.71 16.84
N HIS A 305 -9.54 -12.42 16.52
CA HIS A 305 -10.63 -11.55 16.10
C HIS A 305 -11.27 -12.01 14.78
N VAL A 306 -10.46 -12.40 13.80
CA VAL A 306 -10.95 -12.72 12.45
C VAL A 306 -11.30 -14.20 12.25
N LYS A 307 -10.87 -15.09 13.15
CA LYS A 307 -11.04 -16.56 13.03
C LYS A 307 -12.49 -16.99 12.86
N SER A 308 -13.42 -16.43 13.64
CA SER A 308 -14.85 -16.81 13.58
C SER A 308 -15.52 -16.45 12.25
N ARG A 309 -14.90 -15.57 11.46
CA ARG A 309 -15.33 -15.17 10.12
C ARG A 309 -14.64 -15.94 9.00
N GLY A 310 -13.85 -16.97 9.34
CA GLY A 310 -13.19 -17.85 8.38
C GLY A 310 -11.92 -17.28 7.74
N TYR A 311 -11.35 -16.22 8.31
CA TYR A 311 -10.05 -15.70 7.91
C TYR A 311 -8.91 -16.42 8.63
N ARG A 312 -7.75 -16.50 7.98
CA ARG A 312 -6.50 -17.05 8.51
C ARG A 312 -5.43 -15.98 8.55
N VAL A 313 -4.61 -15.99 9.61
CA VAL A 313 -3.51 -15.05 9.79
C VAL A 313 -2.18 -15.80 9.77
N HIS A 314 -1.37 -15.52 8.76
CA HIS A 314 -0.05 -16.09 8.53
C HIS A 314 1.03 -15.07 8.87
N GLU A 315 1.84 -15.39 9.86
CA GLU A 315 3.00 -14.57 10.20
C GLU A 315 4.12 -14.80 9.19
N ILE A 316 4.84 -13.75 8.79
CA ILE A 316 5.97 -13.80 7.85
C ILE A 316 7.15 -12.97 8.36
N HIS A 317 8.37 -13.41 8.05
CA HIS A 317 9.60 -12.73 8.43
C HIS A 317 10.49 -12.38 7.25
N PHE A 318 11.18 -11.25 7.36
CA PHE A 318 12.18 -10.75 6.41
C PHE A 318 13.50 -10.51 7.15
N PRO A 319 14.39 -11.53 7.25
CA PRO A 319 15.54 -11.51 8.15
C PRO A 319 16.61 -10.47 7.80
N ASP A 320 16.58 -9.94 6.57
CA ASP A 320 17.53 -8.94 6.08
C ASP A 320 16.87 -7.55 5.89
N ASP A 321 15.59 -7.40 6.24
CA ASP A 321 14.97 -6.07 6.37
C ASP A 321 15.41 -5.43 7.69
N LEU A 322 16.44 -4.59 7.62
CA LEU A 322 17.06 -3.98 8.81
C LEU A 322 16.27 -2.79 9.37
N TYR A 323 15.16 -2.42 8.76
CA TYR A 323 14.23 -1.43 9.30
C TYR A 323 12.79 -1.79 8.90
N PRO A 324 12.27 -2.94 9.40
CA PRO A 324 11.00 -3.47 8.96
C PRO A 324 9.87 -2.61 9.51
N ILE A 325 9.35 -1.75 8.65
CA ILE A 325 8.15 -0.95 8.85
C ILE A 325 7.30 -1.15 7.62
N HIS A 326 6.15 -1.76 7.83
CA HIS A 326 5.09 -2.01 6.86
C HIS A 326 5.50 -2.95 5.72
N ILE A 327 4.59 -3.87 5.41
CA ILE A 327 4.87 -4.95 4.46
C ILE A 327 4.72 -4.48 3.00
N ASP A 328 3.99 -3.41 2.75
CA ASP A 328 3.53 -2.95 1.44
C ASP A 328 4.60 -2.28 0.55
N SER A 329 5.84 -2.21 1.03
CA SER A 329 7.05 -1.90 0.22
C SER A 329 8.08 -3.04 0.26
N THR A 330 7.64 -4.23 0.65
CA THR A 330 8.47 -5.43 0.81
C THR A 330 7.81 -6.63 0.13
N LEU A 331 6.50 -6.80 0.24
CA LEU A 331 5.70 -7.82 -0.44
C LEU A 331 4.37 -7.20 -0.86
N ALA A 332 4.04 -7.23 -2.16
CA ALA A 332 2.80 -6.68 -2.68
C ALA A 332 2.14 -7.64 -3.70
N PRO A 333 0.81 -7.79 -3.68
CA PRO A 333 0.10 -8.56 -4.68
C PRO A 333 -0.06 -7.75 -5.96
N LEU A 334 0.17 -8.39 -7.10
CA LEU A 334 -0.03 -7.77 -8.41
C LEU A 334 -1.16 -8.42 -9.20
N VAL A 335 -1.11 -9.75 -9.25
CA VAL A 335 -1.93 -10.52 -10.16
C VAL A 335 -2.68 -11.57 -9.34
N PRO A 336 -4.02 -11.57 -9.33
CA PRO A 336 -4.76 -12.60 -8.63
C PRO A 336 -4.65 -13.95 -9.34
N PRO A 337 -4.58 -15.06 -8.58
CA PRO A 337 -4.66 -16.40 -9.15
C PRO A 337 -6.02 -16.64 -9.79
N THR A 338 -6.04 -17.41 -10.88
CA THR A 338 -7.26 -17.93 -11.52
C THR A 338 -7.17 -19.44 -11.62
N LYS A 339 -8.15 -20.09 -12.27
CA LYS A 339 -8.07 -21.54 -12.52
C LYS A 339 -6.97 -21.89 -13.53
N GLU A 340 -6.60 -20.94 -14.38
CA GLU A 340 -5.71 -21.13 -15.52
C GLU A 340 -4.29 -20.63 -15.26
N ARG A 341 -4.08 -19.81 -14.22
CA ARG A 341 -2.76 -19.22 -13.92
C ARG A 341 -2.56 -19.02 -12.43
N LYS A 342 -1.30 -19.11 -12.00
CA LYS A 342 -0.89 -18.67 -10.67
C LYS A 342 -1.04 -17.16 -10.53
N GLY A 343 -1.30 -16.72 -9.31
CA GLY A 343 -1.21 -15.33 -8.92
C GLY A 343 0.24 -14.92 -8.74
N ILE A 344 0.51 -13.62 -8.76
CA ILE A 344 1.85 -13.06 -8.62
C ILE A 344 1.86 -12.12 -7.41
N LEU A 345 2.78 -12.43 -6.49
CA LEU A 345 3.27 -11.50 -5.48
C LEU A 345 4.65 -11.00 -5.91
N VAL A 346 4.91 -9.71 -5.75
CA VAL A 346 6.25 -9.15 -5.91
C VAL A 346 6.91 -8.96 -4.55
N ASN A 347 8.15 -9.42 -4.43
CA ASN A 347 8.97 -9.24 -3.24
C ASN A 347 10.13 -8.28 -3.55
N CYS A 348 10.43 -7.41 -2.60
CA CYS A 348 11.65 -6.61 -2.62
C CYS A 348 12.88 -7.55 -2.55
N PRO A 349 13.75 -7.58 -3.57
CA PRO A 349 14.90 -8.50 -3.61
C PRO A 349 15.93 -8.23 -2.50
N GLU A 350 15.97 -7.02 -1.95
CA GLU A 350 16.83 -6.66 -0.80
C GLU A 350 16.26 -7.13 0.55
N ARG A 351 15.00 -7.60 0.56
CA ARG A 351 14.26 -8.03 1.75
C ARG A 351 13.58 -9.37 1.47
N PRO A 352 14.38 -10.44 1.29
CA PRO A 352 13.84 -11.76 0.98
C PRO A 352 13.00 -12.29 2.13
N ILE A 353 11.92 -13.01 1.80
CA ILE A 353 11.13 -13.79 2.77
C ILE A 353 12.03 -14.88 3.38
N ALA A 354 11.94 -15.10 4.70
CA ALA A 354 12.56 -16.24 5.36
C ALA A 354 12.17 -17.55 4.68
N LYS A 355 13.16 -18.42 4.42
CA LYS A 355 12.95 -19.63 3.62
C LYS A 355 11.83 -20.50 4.17
N GLU A 356 11.81 -20.70 5.49
CA GLU A 356 10.84 -21.53 6.20
C GLU A 356 9.42 -20.97 6.07
N ASP A 357 9.26 -19.65 6.08
CA ASP A 357 7.95 -19.01 5.88
C ASP A 357 7.49 -19.08 4.42
N LYS A 358 8.44 -18.94 3.48
CA LYS A 358 8.15 -19.10 2.05
C LYS A 358 7.63 -20.51 1.74
N GLU A 359 8.30 -21.52 2.27
CA GLU A 359 7.89 -22.93 2.16
C GLU A 359 6.54 -23.15 2.85
N ARG A 360 6.41 -22.74 4.12
CA ARG A 360 5.19 -22.95 4.91
C ARG A 360 3.95 -22.31 4.32
N ILE A 361 4.05 -21.09 3.75
CA ILE A 361 2.87 -20.32 3.32
C ILE A 361 2.56 -20.53 1.84
N PHE A 362 3.60 -20.53 0.98
CA PHE A 362 3.41 -20.41 -0.47
C PHE A 362 3.73 -21.68 -1.26
N GLU A 363 4.46 -22.65 -0.68
CA GLU A 363 4.73 -23.90 -1.36
C GLU A 363 3.44 -24.70 -1.60
N GLY A 364 3.27 -25.18 -2.83
CA GLY A 364 2.03 -25.84 -3.28
C GLY A 364 0.82 -24.90 -3.43
N SER A 365 0.93 -23.61 -3.07
CA SER A 365 -0.15 -22.63 -3.26
C SER A 365 -0.31 -22.23 -4.74
N ASN A 366 -1.37 -21.48 -5.02
CA ASN A 366 -1.61 -20.88 -6.33
C ASN A 366 -0.86 -19.55 -6.54
N TRP A 367 0.13 -19.24 -5.69
CA TRP A 367 0.93 -18.04 -5.82
C TRP A 367 2.33 -18.34 -6.32
N GLU A 368 2.85 -17.41 -7.11
CA GLU A 368 4.23 -17.28 -7.49
C GLU A 368 4.78 -15.99 -6.86
N ILE A 369 5.98 -16.07 -6.30
CA ILE A 369 6.68 -14.90 -5.75
C ILE A 369 7.84 -14.58 -6.68
N ILE A 370 7.82 -13.38 -7.24
CA ILE A 370 8.86 -12.89 -8.14
C ILE A 370 9.49 -11.61 -7.58
N ASP A 371 10.68 -11.28 -8.03
CA ASP A 371 11.35 -10.07 -7.57
C ASP A 371 10.72 -8.83 -8.21
N ALA A 372 10.58 -7.78 -7.41
CA ALA A 372 10.21 -6.46 -7.91
C ALA A 372 11.33 -5.89 -8.81
N PRO A 373 10.97 -5.15 -9.88
CA PRO A 373 11.97 -4.43 -10.67
C PRO A 373 12.66 -3.36 -9.80
N PRO A 374 13.92 -3.01 -10.11
CA PRO A 374 14.63 -1.99 -9.34
C PRO A 374 13.91 -0.63 -9.44
N PRO A 375 13.95 0.21 -8.38
CA PRO A 375 13.52 1.60 -8.47
C PRO A 375 14.24 2.33 -9.61
N ASN A 376 13.58 3.30 -10.24
CA ASN A 376 14.21 4.14 -11.27
C ASN A 376 15.44 4.89 -10.73
N THR A 377 15.44 5.20 -9.43
CA THR A 377 16.60 5.73 -8.73
C THR A 377 16.62 5.27 -7.28
N MET A 378 17.82 4.99 -6.75
CA MET A 378 18.01 4.71 -5.32
C MET A 378 17.97 5.99 -4.47
N THR A 379 17.98 7.16 -5.10
CA THR A 379 17.88 8.45 -4.40
C THR A 379 16.41 8.75 -4.10
N VAL A 380 16.05 8.68 -2.82
CA VAL A 380 14.75 9.14 -2.34
C VAL A 380 14.70 10.68 -2.28
N PRO A 381 13.51 11.29 -2.41
CA PRO A 381 13.35 12.72 -2.17
C PRO A 381 13.91 13.12 -0.81
N ASP A 382 14.44 14.34 -0.73
CA ASP A 382 14.91 14.86 0.55
C ASP A 382 13.81 14.75 1.59
N LEU A 383 14.21 14.35 2.78
CA LEU A 383 13.34 14.17 3.92
C LEU A 383 12.37 12.97 3.88
N CYS A 384 12.41 12.13 2.84
CA CYS A 384 11.68 10.86 2.81
C CYS A 384 12.09 9.98 4.00
N MET A 385 11.12 9.35 4.66
CA MET A 385 11.35 8.43 5.79
C MET A 385 11.26 6.95 5.38
N SER A 386 11.10 6.69 4.09
CA SER A 386 11.00 5.35 3.49
C SER A 386 12.18 5.12 2.53
N SER A 387 12.30 3.90 1.99
CA SER A 387 13.34 3.56 1.02
C SER A 387 12.95 3.87 -0.42
N ALA A 388 13.88 3.69 -1.35
CA ALA A 388 13.62 3.79 -2.80
C ALA A 388 12.57 2.75 -3.29
N TRP A 389 12.33 1.69 -2.51
CA TRP A 389 11.31 0.68 -2.78
C TRP A 389 9.86 1.17 -2.65
N LEU A 390 9.64 2.47 -2.37
CA LEU A 390 8.34 3.09 -2.68
C LEU A 390 7.97 2.95 -4.18
N SER A 391 8.92 2.61 -5.05
CA SER A 391 8.67 2.22 -6.45
C SER A 391 7.69 1.04 -6.62
N MET A 392 7.57 0.15 -5.62
CA MET A 392 6.58 -0.94 -5.62
C MET A 392 5.33 -0.66 -4.77
N ASN A 393 5.28 0.48 -4.05
CA ASN A 393 4.15 0.90 -3.23
C ASN A 393 3.03 1.55 -4.08
N MET A 394 2.52 0.77 -5.03
CA MET A 394 1.56 1.19 -6.06
C MET A 394 0.10 0.93 -5.65
N LEU A 395 -0.86 1.55 -6.34
CA LEU A 395 -2.28 1.32 -6.11
C LEU A 395 -2.91 0.55 -7.27
N LEU A 396 -3.25 -0.72 -7.06
CA LEU A 396 -4.11 -1.44 -8.01
C LEU A 396 -5.55 -0.93 -7.89
N VAL A 397 -6.10 -0.51 -9.02
CA VAL A 397 -7.51 -0.05 -9.14
C VAL A 397 -8.39 -1.18 -9.67
N GLY A 398 -7.79 -2.23 -10.21
CA GLY A 398 -8.44 -3.43 -10.70
C GLY A 398 -7.39 -4.48 -11.10
N PRO A 399 -7.83 -5.67 -11.56
CA PRO A 399 -6.92 -6.77 -11.89
C PRO A 399 -6.01 -6.50 -13.10
N ASP A 400 -6.32 -5.48 -13.90
CA ASP A 400 -5.64 -5.11 -15.14
C ASP A 400 -5.16 -3.66 -15.14
N ARG A 401 -5.20 -2.95 -14.00
CA ARG A 401 -4.90 -1.52 -13.94
C ARG A 401 -4.31 -1.08 -12.61
N ALA A 402 -3.21 -0.33 -12.68
CA ALA A 402 -2.51 0.24 -11.55
C ALA A 402 -2.31 1.75 -11.72
N VAL A 403 -2.39 2.51 -10.63
CA VAL A 403 -1.82 3.86 -10.55
C VAL A 403 -0.39 3.74 -10.04
N VAL A 404 0.54 4.42 -10.71
CA VAL A 404 1.97 4.35 -10.45
C VAL A 404 2.60 5.73 -10.53
N GLU A 405 3.67 5.93 -9.77
CA GLU A 405 4.49 7.15 -9.86
C GLU A 405 5.13 7.22 -11.25
N GLU A 406 4.99 8.36 -11.92
CA GLU A 406 5.27 8.47 -13.36
C GLU A 406 6.74 8.28 -13.75
N THR A 407 7.67 8.48 -12.82
CA THR A 407 9.11 8.33 -13.07
C THR A 407 9.63 6.92 -12.80
N GLU A 408 8.83 6.02 -12.22
CA GLU A 408 9.21 4.64 -11.93
C GLU A 408 9.11 3.75 -13.19
N ILE A 409 9.89 4.07 -14.21
CA ILE A 409 9.89 3.42 -15.54
C ILE A 409 10.12 1.90 -15.47
N PRO A 410 11.06 1.37 -14.66
CA PRO A 410 11.22 -0.08 -14.53
C PRO A 410 9.95 -0.76 -14.00
N THR A 411 9.30 -0.19 -12.97
CA THR A 411 8.03 -0.69 -12.44
C THR A 411 6.94 -0.65 -13.50
N ILE A 412 6.83 0.45 -14.24
CA ILE A 412 5.84 0.62 -15.30
C ILE A 412 6.01 -0.45 -16.40
N ASN A 413 7.22 -0.62 -16.92
CA ASN A 413 7.50 -1.59 -17.99
C ASN A 413 7.20 -3.01 -17.54
N PHE A 414 7.56 -3.34 -16.30
CA PHE A 414 7.27 -4.63 -15.71
C PHE A 414 5.77 -4.90 -15.58
N LEU A 415 4.99 -3.96 -15.04
CA LEU A 415 3.53 -4.09 -14.95
C LEU A 415 2.88 -4.22 -16.34
N GLU A 416 3.30 -3.40 -17.30
CA GLU A 416 2.81 -3.47 -18.69
C GLU A 416 3.13 -4.82 -19.33
N SER A 417 4.30 -5.43 -19.04
CA SER A 417 4.65 -6.77 -19.50
C SER A 417 3.76 -7.88 -18.92
N LEU A 418 3.16 -7.65 -17.75
CA LEU A 418 2.16 -8.53 -17.12
C LEU A 418 0.72 -8.26 -17.62
N GLY A 419 0.55 -7.32 -18.56
CA GLY A 419 -0.74 -6.88 -19.08
C GLY A 419 -1.48 -5.90 -18.18
N ILE A 420 -0.82 -5.31 -17.18
CA ILE A 420 -1.40 -4.32 -16.28
C ILE A 420 -1.21 -2.92 -16.89
N LYS A 421 -2.31 -2.24 -17.18
CA LYS A 421 -2.32 -0.86 -17.67
C LYS A 421 -1.90 0.10 -16.56
N CYS A 422 -0.81 0.84 -16.80
CA CYS A 422 -0.32 1.85 -15.87
C CYS A 422 -0.97 3.23 -16.10
N ILE A 423 -1.64 3.77 -15.09
CA ILE A 423 -2.01 5.18 -15.00
C ILE A 423 -0.90 5.91 -14.24
N ARG A 424 -0.15 6.74 -14.96
CA ARG A 424 1.02 7.42 -14.43
C ARG A 424 0.59 8.74 -13.78
N VAL A 425 1.10 9.02 -12.58
CA VAL A 425 0.86 10.29 -11.87
C VAL A 425 2.16 10.85 -11.28
N PRO A 426 2.38 12.17 -11.34
CA PRO A 426 3.44 12.80 -10.55
C PRO A 426 3.13 12.61 -9.06
N TYR A 427 4.03 11.94 -8.33
CA TYR A 427 3.79 11.63 -6.91
C TYR A 427 5.03 11.73 -6.00
N ARG A 428 6.20 12.12 -6.53
CA ARG A 428 7.45 12.15 -5.74
C ARG A 428 7.41 13.14 -4.57
N ASP A 429 6.57 14.18 -4.59
CA ASP A 429 6.50 15.11 -3.45
C ASP A 429 5.79 14.53 -2.24
N CYS A 430 4.81 13.66 -2.48
CA CYS A 430 4.11 12.91 -1.44
C CYS A 430 5.04 11.98 -0.64
N TYR A 431 6.12 11.45 -1.24
CA TYR A 431 7.03 10.50 -0.57
C TYR A 431 7.65 11.07 0.72
N ARG A 432 7.75 12.41 0.83
CA ARG A 432 8.21 13.10 2.06
C ARG A 432 7.26 12.93 3.25
N PHE A 433 6.07 12.40 3.01
CA PHE A 433 4.99 12.23 3.98
C PHE A 433 4.74 10.74 4.29
N GLY A 434 5.81 9.94 4.23
CA GLY A 434 5.88 8.62 4.87
C GLY A 434 5.38 7.44 4.05
N GLY A 435 5.20 7.57 2.73
CA GLY A 435 4.71 6.46 1.92
C GLY A 435 4.54 6.78 0.44
N GLY A 436 4.12 5.77 -0.32
CA GLY A 436 3.72 5.89 -1.72
C GLY A 436 2.19 5.85 -1.88
N LEU A 437 1.73 5.44 -3.06
CA LEU A 437 0.31 5.43 -3.40
C LEU A 437 -0.51 4.47 -2.53
N HIS A 438 0.05 3.31 -2.17
CA HIS A 438 -0.65 2.35 -1.32
C HIS A 438 -0.75 2.84 0.13
N CYS A 439 0.33 3.38 0.69
CA CYS A 439 0.34 3.93 2.06
C CYS A 439 -0.63 5.12 2.19
N HIS A 440 -0.64 6.02 1.20
CA HIS A 440 -1.47 7.24 1.21
C HIS A 440 -2.96 6.99 0.95
N THR A 441 -3.35 5.73 0.76
CA THR A 441 -4.73 5.38 0.46
C THR A 441 -5.27 4.20 1.26
N LEU A 442 -6.59 4.17 1.45
CA LEU A 442 -7.32 3.05 2.05
C LEU A 442 -8.51 2.70 1.16
N ASP A 443 -8.49 1.51 0.58
CA ASP A 443 -9.61 1.00 -0.20
C ASP A 443 -10.74 0.51 0.71
N VAL A 444 -11.84 1.24 0.70
CA VAL A 444 -13.03 0.98 1.53
C VAL A 444 -13.94 -0.04 0.86
N ARG A 445 -14.07 0.07 -0.47
CA ARG A 445 -14.92 -0.81 -1.26
C ARG A 445 -14.24 -1.27 -2.53
N ARG A 446 -14.16 -2.58 -2.68
CA ARG A 446 -13.83 -3.25 -3.94
C ARG A 446 -14.94 -4.22 -4.30
N ARG A 447 -15.20 -4.35 -5.60
CA ARG A 447 -16.22 -5.26 -6.11
C ARG A 447 -15.65 -6.68 -6.23
N GLY A 448 -15.88 -7.48 -5.20
CA GLY A 448 -15.48 -8.89 -5.17
C GLY A 448 -16.02 -9.61 -3.93
N GLU A 449 -15.77 -10.91 -3.87
CA GLU A 449 -16.12 -11.78 -2.76
C GLU A 449 -14.86 -12.26 -2.01
N CYS A 450 -15.05 -12.80 -0.81
CA CYS A 450 -13.96 -13.38 -0.03
C CYS A 450 -13.57 -14.77 -0.57
N TYR A 451 -12.68 -14.80 -1.55
CA TYR A 451 -12.16 -16.05 -2.12
C TYR A 451 -11.07 -16.70 -1.26
N ASN A 452 -11.00 -18.04 -1.32
CA ASN A 452 -9.88 -18.82 -0.79
C ASN A 452 -8.84 -19.02 -1.91
N TYR A 453 -7.66 -18.43 -1.74
CA TYR A 453 -6.54 -18.59 -2.68
C TYR A 453 -5.47 -19.58 -2.19
N PHE A 454 -5.69 -20.17 -1.02
CA PHE A 454 -4.82 -21.15 -0.37
C PHE A 454 -5.62 -22.43 -0.04
N PRO A 455 -6.16 -23.15 -1.05
CA PRO A 455 -7.05 -24.29 -0.83
C PRO A 455 -6.39 -25.43 -0.05
N ASN A 456 -5.06 -25.59 -0.14
CA ASN A 456 -4.31 -26.62 0.59
C ASN A 456 -4.29 -26.38 2.12
N MET A 457 -4.69 -25.19 2.58
CA MET A 457 -4.73 -24.84 4.00
C MET A 457 -6.07 -25.19 4.66
N ASP A 458 -7.10 -25.53 3.88
CA ASP A 458 -8.41 -25.95 4.42
C ASP A 458 -8.37 -27.39 4.96
N SER A 459 -7.42 -28.23 4.52
CA SER A 459 -7.35 -29.66 4.85
C SER A 459 -6.72 -29.98 6.21
N ASN A 460 -6.24 -28.99 6.97
CA ASN A 460 -5.57 -29.18 8.26
C ASN A 460 -6.45 -28.87 9.49
N GLU A 461 -7.76 -28.66 9.34
CA GLU A 461 -8.67 -28.46 10.50
C GLU A 461 -9.10 -29.76 11.22
N ASN A 462 -8.60 -30.94 10.82
CA ASN A 462 -8.76 -32.17 11.58
C ASN A 462 -7.40 -32.75 11.95
N HIS A 463 -7.02 -32.64 13.23
CA HIS A 463 -6.29 -33.65 14.03
C HIS A 463 -5.65 -33.02 15.28
N ILE A 464 -6.46 -32.56 16.24
CA ILE A 464 -6.12 -32.67 17.68
C ILE A 464 -7.41 -32.93 18.45
N ALA A 465 -7.79 -34.21 18.54
CA ALA A 465 -8.60 -34.76 19.62
C ALA A 465 -8.47 -36.30 19.59
N ASP A 466 -7.25 -36.82 19.78
CA ASP A 466 -7.12 -38.16 20.37
C ASP A 466 -7.16 -38.01 21.89
N THR A 467 -8.38 -37.83 22.39
CA THR A 467 -8.73 -38.30 23.73
C THR A 467 -9.00 -39.78 23.61
N HIS A 468 -8.15 -40.61 24.22
CA HIS A 468 -8.47 -41.77 25.06
C HIS A 468 -7.31 -42.78 25.11
N ALA A 469 -6.52 -42.69 26.18
CA ALA A 469 -6.22 -43.82 27.05
C ALA A 469 -6.37 -43.34 28.50
#